data_AF-A0A9W9ZUA4-F1
#
_entry.id   AF-A0A9W9ZUA4-F1
#
_cell.length_a   1.000
_cell.length_b   1.000
_cell.length_c   1.000
_cell.angle_alpha   90.00
_cell.angle_beta   90.00
_cell.angle_gamma   90.00
#
_symmetry.space_group_name_H-M   'P 1'
#
loop_
_entity.id
_entity.type
_entity.pdbx_description
1 polymer ?
#
loop_
_entity_poly.entity_id
_entity_poly.type
_entity_poly.pdbx_seq_one_letter_code
_entity_poly.pdbx_strand_id
1 'polypeptide(L)'
;MKDLKDNRDLKILQTWDIPERQLSEDQELKCMEQEVLWLRLRFVVLRALSIAVSLVPKPQTNMQTMNNGEAVPVFPLEEVISELKEILQEVDLHPGSRAKLPFLGPPCSRLPGFLDGQHGVVLIAMLRVCHECHHLYYAAQDASSRDRWNSIQENLEMVTGILKGCTAECLGKLTTGSGEKTMFNGYVLEPLVLLVESCCCVILLAAVCCRFLQVLAGSRKAKKKNPGPPNEDIVPFREFLSSLKCSITALQSALKDVNIAQLSDELLELNIVELDNETKSSIVSEIWEKLQTSYKQSVKEISELLHHKVAFAKSLKI
;
A
#
# COMPACT_ATOMS: atom_id res chain seq x y z
N MET A 1 -6.04 14.18 -19.54
CA MET A 1 -7.06 13.13 -19.27
C MET A 1 -8.40 13.36 -19.96
N LYS A 2 -8.68 14.54 -20.56
CA LYS A 2 -9.97 14.80 -21.23
C LYS A 2 -10.24 13.95 -22.49
N ASP A 3 -9.25 13.21 -22.99
CA ASP A 3 -9.37 12.35 -24.18
C ASP A 3 -9.27 10.84 -23.89
N LEU A 4 -9.35 10.42 -22.61
CA LEU A 4 -9.37 9.00 -22.28
C LEU A 4 -10.65 8.36 -22.80
N LYS A 5 -10.50 7.31 -23.61
CA LYS A 5 -11.61 6.50 -24.12
C LYS A 5 -11.59 5.13 -23.45
N ASP A 6 -12.74 4.68 -22.99
CA ASP A 6 -12.96 3.30 -22.61
C ASP A 6 -13.43 2.52 -23.84
N ASN A 7 -12.55 1.67 -24.38
CA ASN A 7 -12.84 0.81 -25.54
C ASN A 7 -12.98 -0.67 -25.12
N ARG A 8 -13.21 -0.95 -23.82
CA ARG A 8 -13.46 -2.31 -23.36
C ARG A 8 -14.77 -2.82 -23.96
N ASP A 9 -14.79 -4.08 -24.40
CA ASP A 9 -16.02 -4.71 -24.82
C ASP A 9 -16.80 -5.20 -23.59
N LEU A 10 -17.70 -4.34 -23.09
CA LEU A 10 -18.55 -4.64 -21.93
C LEU A 10 -19.70 -5.60 -22.28
N LYS A 11 -19.83 -6.02 -23.54
CA LYS A 11 -20.91 -6.86 -24.06
C LYS A 11 -20.40 -8.15 -24.73
N ILE A 12 -19.12 -8.46 -24.56
CA ILE A 12 -18.48 -9.68 -25.09
C ILE A 12 -19.14 -10.96 -24.55
N LEU A 13 -19.60 -10.93 -23.30
CA LEU A 13 -20.31 -12.03 -22.69
C LEU A 13 -21.80 -11.92 -23.03
N GLN A 14 -22.31 -12.94 -23.72
CA GLN A 14 -23.74 -13.01 -24.02
C GLN A 14 -24.55 -13.18 -22.73
N THR A 15 -25.49 -12.27 -22.49
CA THR A 15 -26.44 -12.37 -21.38
C THR A 15 -27.86 -12.63 -21.88
N TRP A 16 -28.58 -13.46 -21.15
CA TRP A 16 -30.02 -13.71 -21.32
C TRP A 16 -30.82 -13.21 -20.11
N ASP A 17 -30.18 -12.44 -19.22
CA ASP A 17 -30.86 -11.83 -18.08
C ASP A 17 -31.94 -10.86 -18.57
N ILE A 18 -32.98 -10.67 -17.75
CA ILE A 18 -33.98 -9.64 -18.01
C ILE A 18 -33.31 -8.25 -18.10
N PRO A 19 -33.81 -7.31 -18.92
CA PRO A 19 -33.15 -6.03 -19.18
C PRO A 19 -32.75 -5.25 -17.93
N GLU A 20 -33.53 -5.32 -16.85
CA GLU A 20 -33.27 -4.62 -15.58
C GLU A 20 -32.07 -5.17 -14.80
N ARG A 21 -31.61 -6.38 -15.12
CA ARG A 21 -30.43 -7.02 -14.53
C ARG A 21 -29.20 -6.92 -15.41
N GLN A 22 -29.34 -6.43 -16.64
CA GLN A 22 -28.21 -6.20 -17.54
C GLN A 22 -27.49 -4.89 -17.18
N LEU A 23 -26.29 -4.72 -17.73
CA LEU A 23 -25.50 -3.52 -17.53
C LEU A 23 -26.17 -2.32 -18.20
N SER A 24 -26.54 -1.32 -17.41
CA SER A 24 -27.12 -0.07 -17.90
C SER A 24 -26.06 0.93 -18.37
N GLU A 25 -26.43 1.86 -19.26
CA GLU A 25 -25.53 2.92 -19.74
C GLU A 25 -25.01 3.80 -18.59
N ASP A 26 -25.83 4.06 -17.57
CA ASP A 26 -25.41 4.79 -16.37
C ASP A 26 -24.36 4.02 -15.55
N GLN A 27 -24.50 2.70 -15.45
CA GLN A 27 -23.47 1.85 -14.83
C GLN A 27 -22.20 1.80 -15.68
N GLU A 28 -22.30 1.72 -17.01
CA GLU A 28 -21.14 1.78 -17.91
C GLU A 28 -20.35 3.08 -17.71
N LEU A 29 -21.05 4.23 -17.69
CA LEU A 29 -20.43 5.53 -17.46
C LEU A 29 -19.71 5.59 -16.10
N LYS A 30 -20.39 5.17 -15.03
CA LYS A 30 -19.80 5.16 -13.68
C LYS A 30 -18.60 4.24 -13.58
N CYS A 31 -18.61 3.09 -14.26
CA CYS A 31 -17.46 2.18 -14.30
C CYS A 31 -16.26 2.84 -14.99
N MET A 32 -16.49 3.55 -16.11
CA MET A 32 -15.43 4.31 -16.77
C MET A 32 -14.87 5.41 -15.84
N GLU A 33 -15.74 6.17 -15.19
CA GLU A 33 -15.35 7.24 -14.26
C GLU A 33 -14.51 6.69 -13.09
N GLN A 34 -14.88 5.53 -12.54
CA GLN A 34 -14.09 4.87 -11.50
C GLN A 34 -12.71 4.45 -11.98
N GLU A 35 -12.57 3.88 -13.18
CA GLU A 35 -11.26 3.53 -13.73
C GLU A 35 -10.39 4.76 -13.95
N VAL A 36 -10.98 5.87 -14.40
CA VAL A 36 -10.28 7.16 -14.52
C VAL A 36 -9.84 7.68 -13.15
N LEU A 37 -10.70 7.62 -12.14
CA LEU A 37 -10.36 8.01 -10.77
C LEU A 37 -9.24 7.14 -10.19
N TRP A 38 -9.30 5.82 -10.40
CA TRP A 38 -8.25 4.91 -9.97
C TRP A 38 -6.91 5.22 -10.64
N LEU A 39 -6.92 5.46 -11.95
CA LEU A 39 -5.73 5.85 -12.70
C LEU A 39 -5.15 7.19 -12.21
N ARG A 40 -6.01 8.20 -12.00
CA ARG A 40 -5.65 9.51 -11.43
C ARG A 40 -4.97 9.34 -10.07
N LEU A 41 -5.59 8.58 -9.18
CA LEU A 41 -5.07 8.31 -7.85
C LEU A 41 -3.68 7.66 -7.92
N ARG A 42 -3.53 6.60 -8.74
CA ARG A 42 -2.25 5.90 -8.92
C ARG A 42 -1.17 6.81 -9.50
N PHE A 43 -1.53 7.67 -10.46
CA PHE A 43 -0.61 8.64 -11.04
C PHE A 43 -0.11 9.64 -9.99
N VAL A 44 -1.02 10.21 -9.18
CA VAL A 44 -0.65 11.15 -8.12
C VAL A 44 0.19 10.48 -7.04
N VAL A 45 -0.13 9.25 -6.64
CA VAL A 45 0.72 8.46 -5.72
C VAL A 45 2.13 8.28 -6.28
N LEU A 46 2.28 7.85 -7.54
CA LEU A 46 3.59 7.69 -8.18
C LEU A 46 4.37 9.01 -8.24
N ARG A 47 3.68 10.11 -8.58
CA ARG A 47 4.29 11.45 -8.59
C ARG A 47 4.74 11.87 -7.19
N ALA A 48 3.93 11.62 -6.16
CA ALA A 48 4.27 11.93 -4.77
C ALA A 48 5.52 11.17 -4.31
N LEU A 49 5.61 9.87 -4.61
CA LEU A 49 6.78 9.05 -4.30
C LEU A 49 8.02 9.55 -5.06
N SER A 50 7.88 9.92 -6.33
CA SER A 50 8.98 10.47 -7.13
C SER A 50 9.51 11.78 -6.56
N ILE A 51 8.61 12.69 -6.16
CA ILE A 51 8.96 13.95 -5.49
C ILE A 51 9.68 13.65 -4.16
N ALA A 52 9.13 12.77 -3.31
CA ALA A 52 9.76 12.44 -2.03
C ALA A 52 11.19 11.90 -2.19
N VAL A 53 11.41 11.02 -3.17
CA VAL A 53 12.75 10.47 -3.47
C VAL A 53 13.71 11.53 -4.02
N SER A 54 13.23 12.47 -4.84
CA SER A 54 14.08 13.52 -5.41
C SER A 54 14.56 14.55 -4.37
N LEU A 55 13.85 14.67 -3.25
CA LEU A 55 14.22 15.51 -2.12
C LEU A 55 15.35 14.93 -1.24
N VAL A 56 15.71 13.65 -1.42
CA VAL A 56 16.78 13.03 -0.63
C VAL A 56 18.09 13.82 -0.80
N PRO A 57 18.77 14.24 0.30
CA PRO A 57 19.99 15.01 0.21
C PRO A 57 21.08 14.21 -0.53
N LYS A 58 21.65 14.80 -1.58
CA LYS A 58 22.77 14.19 -2.29
C LYS A 58 24.03 14.26 -1.41
N PRO A 59 24.83 13.19 -1.33
CA PRO A 59 26.12 13.27 -0.65
C PRO A 59 26.97 14.33 -1.36
N GLN A 60 27.51 15.28 -0.61
CA GLN A 60 28.44 16.30 -1.14
C GLN A 60 29.67 15.59 -1.71
N THR A 61 29.68 15.35 -3.02
CA THR A 61 30.93 15.10 -3.74
C THR A 61 31.73 16.40 -3.72
N ASN A 62 33.01 16.31 -3.35
CA ASN A 62 33.98 17.41 -3.28
C ASN A 62 34.12 18.17 -4.62
N MET A 63 33.15 19.03 -4.93
CA MET A 63 33.28 20.07 -5.94
C MET A 63 33.03 21.39 -5.23
N GLN A 64 34.14 22.07 -4.92
CA GLN A 64 34.17 23.49 -4.69
C GLN A 64 33.48 24.19 -5.88
N THR A 65 32.18 24.40 -5.77
CA THR A 65 31.46 25.36 -6.60
C THR A 65 30.92 26.39 -5.61
N MET A 66 31.64 27.51 -5.55
CA MET A 66 31.21 28.73 -4.88
C MET A 66 29.95 29.24 -5.59
N ASN A 67 28.78 28.72 -5.24
CA ASN A 67 27.52 29.37 -5.56
C ASN A 67 27.14 30.24 -4.37
N ASN A 68 27.46 31.54 -4.48
CA ASN A 68 27.05 32.60 -3.56
C ASN A 68 25.55 32.93 -3.70
N GLY A 69 24.71 31.92 -3.54
CA GLY A 69 23.27 32.03 -3.48
C GLY A 69 22.72 30.69 -3.02
N GLU A 70 22.48 30.55 -1.72
CA GLU A 70 21.72 29.41 -1.19
C GLU A 70 20.36 29.42 -1.90
N ALA A 71 20.11 28.43 -2.76
CA ALA A 71 18.81 28.24 -3.36
C ALA A 71 17.79 28.05 -2.22
N VAL A 72 16.74 28.87 -2.21
CA VAL A 72 15.67 28.76 -1.21
C VAL A 72 15.10 27.34 -1.26
N PRO A 73 15.02 26.62 -0.13
CA PRO A 73 14.48 25.28 -0.11
C PRO A 73 13.03 25.29 -0.60
N VAL A 74 12.72 24.42 -1.57
CA VAL A 74 11.38 24.27 -2.15
C VAL A 74 10.66 23.14 -1.42
N PHE A 75 9.37 23.31 -1.13
CA PHE A 75 8.55 22.33 -0.39
C PHE A 75 7.44 21.73 -1.26
N PRO A 76 7.78 20.97 -2.33
CA PRO A 76 6.82 20.53 -3.34
C PRO A 76 5.84 19.43 -2.86
N LEU A 77 6.05 18.88 -1.67
CA LEU A 77 5.21 17.81 -1.14
C LEU A 77 3.81 18.30 -0.75
N GLU A 78 3.63 19.56 -0.36
CA GLU A 78 2.32 20.06 0.11
C GLU A 78 1.28 20.11 -1.02
N GLU A 79 1.69 20.51 -2.22
CA GLU A 79 0.84 20.54 -3.41
C GLU A 79 0.32 19.15 -3.76
N VAL A 80 1.22 18.16 -3.84
CA VAL A 80 0.84 16.78 -4.17
C VAL A 80 0.04 16.10 -3.06
N ILE A 81 0.28 16.45 -1.78
CA ILE A 81 -0.55 15.98 -0.66
C ILE A 81 -1.98 16.53 -0.79
N SER A 82 -2.13 17.79 -1.18
CA SER A 82 -3.44 18.42 -1.38
C SER A 82 -4.19 17.78 -2.55
N GLU A 83 -3.54 17.59 -3.70
CA GLU A 83 -4.12 16.88 -4.84
C GLU A 83 -4.52 15.43 -4.49
N LEU A 84 -3.73 14.74 -3.68
CA LEU A 84 -4.06 13.37 -3.23
C LEU A 84 -5.31 13.35 -2.34
N LYS A 85 -5.48 14.33 -1.44
CA LYS A 85 -6.68 14.47 -0.62
C LYS A 85 -7.91 14.74 -1.47
N GLU A 86 -7.80 15.65 -2.43
CA GLU A 86 -8.90 16.01 -3.34
C GLU A 86 -9.38 14.78 -4.11
N ILE A 87 -8.47 14.02 -4.72
CA ILE A 87 -8.84 12.80 -5.45
C ILE A 87 -9.46 11.75 -4.53
N LEU A 88 -8.96 11.57 -3.31
CA LEU A 88 -9.56 10.63 -2.36
C LEU A 88 -10.97 11.05 -1.95
N GLN A 89 -11.21 12.35 -1.81
CA GLN A 89 -12.55 12.89 -1.55
C GLN A 89 -13.48 12.70 -2.76
N GLU A 90 -12.99 12.96 -3.99
CA GLU A 90 -13.73 12.69 -5.22
C GLU A 90 -14.15 11.21 -5.30
N VAL A 91 -13.22 10.30 -4.99
CA VAL A 91 -13.46 8.84 -4.95
C VAL A 91 -14.52 8.47 -3.92
N ASP A 92 -14.42 9.00 -2.70
CA ASP A 92 -15.35 8.64 -1.60
C ASP A 92 -16.78 9.11 -1.90
N LEU A 93 -16.93 10.29 -2.53
CA LEU A 93 -18.22 10.85 -2.92
C LEU A 93 -18.78 10.27 -4.22
N HIS A 94 -17.99 9.54 -5.01
CA HIS A 94 -18.40 9.04 -6.30
C HIS A 94 -19.48 7.93 -6.17
N PRO A 95 -20.64 8.06 -6.83
CA PRO A 95 -21.77 7.13 -6.67
C PRO A 95 -21.47 5.71 -7.17
N GLY A 96 -20.50 5.55 -8.08
CA GLY A 96 -20.03 4.25 -8.55
C GLY A 96 -19.19 3.49 -7.52
N SER A 97 -18.58 4.18 -6.54
CA SER A 97 -17.59 3.59 -5.61
C SER A 97 -18.10 2.40 -4.81
N ARG A 98 -19.41 2.31 -4.55
CA ARG A 98 -20.02 1.14 -3.89
C ARG A 98 -21.20 0.56 -4.67
N ALA A 99 -21.29 0.88 -5.96
CA ALA A 99 -22.37 0.38 -6.81
C ALA A 99 -22.22 -1.13 -7.03
N LYS A 100 -23.34 -1.84 -6.97
CA LYS A 100 -23.38 -3.25 -7.38
C LYS A 100 -23.55 -3.31 -8.89
N LEU A 101 -22.65 -4.04 -9.54
CA LEU A 101 -22.72 -4.29 -10.98
C LEU A 101 -23.33 -5.67 -11.24
N PRO A 102 -23.96 -5.88 -12.41
CA PRO A 102 -24.35 -7.20 -12.88
C PRO A 102 -23.16 -8.16 -12.90
N PHE A 103 -23.42 -9.46 -12.73
CA PHE A 103 -22.37 -10.48 -12.71
C PHE A 103 -21.54 -10.51 -14.01
N LEU A 104 -22.19 -10.32 -15.16
CA LEU A 104 -21.54 -10.26 -16.47
C LEU A 104 -21.08 -8.85 -16.86
N GLY A 105 -21.18 -7.88 -15.94
CA GLY A 105 -20.66 -6.53 -16.13
C GLY A 105 -19.14 -6.46 -15.94
N PRO A 106 -18.54 -5.27 -16.11
CA PRO A 106 -17.12 -5.09 -15.82
C PRO A 106 -16.82 -5.42 -14.35
N PRO A 107 -15.61 -5.93 -14.05
CA PRO A 107 -15.18 -6.12 -12.68
C PRO A 107 -15.14 -4.76 -11.96
N CYS A 108 -15.49 -4.76 -10.68
CA CYS A 108 -15.37 -3.57 -9.84
C CYS A 108 -13.91 -3.09 -9.78
N SER A 109 -13.72 -1.78 -9.74
CA SER A 109 -12.41 -1.18 -9.47
C SER A 109 -11.88 -1.58 -8.08
N ARG A 110 -10.56 -1.52 -7.89
CA ARG A 110 -9.89 -1.75 -6.59
C ARG A 110 -10.02 -0.56 -5.61
N LEU A 111 -10.64 0.54 -6.04
CA LEU A 111 -10.89 1.73 -5.24
C LEU A 111 -11.58 1.45 -3.89
N PRO A 112 -12.64 0.61 -3.80
CA PRO A 112 -13.35 0.40 -2.54
C PRO A 112 -12.46 -0.28 -1.51
N GLY A 113 -11.73 -1.33 -1.91
CA GLY A 113 -10.73 -1.96 -1.05
C GLY A 113 -9.62 -1.00 -0.63
N PHE A 114 -9.21 -0.09 -1.53
CA PHE A 114 -8.22 0.93 -1.21
C PHE A 114 -8.70 1.92 -0.13
N LEU A 115 -9.98 2.31 -0.19
CA LEU A 115 -10.62 3.19 0.81
C LEU A 115 -10.87 2.47 2.12
N ASP A 116 -11.45 1.27 2.08
CA ASP A 116 -11.81 0.49 3.27
C ASP A 116 -10.57 0.15 4.11
N GLY A 117 -9.44 -0.15 3.45
CA GLY A 117 -8.14 -0.34 4.11
C GLY A 117 -7.41 0.96 4.50
N GLN A 118 -8.03 2.13 4.30
CA GLN A 118 -7.47 3.46 4.61
C GLN A 118 -6.07 3.70 4.04
N HIS A 119 -5.78 3.09 2.88
CA HIS A 119 -4.44 3.12 2.28
C HIS A 119 -4.05 4.53 1.84
N GLY A 120 -5.01 5.35 1.39
CA GLY A 120 -4.80 6.76 1.07
C GLY A 120 -4.41 7.61 2.29
N VAL A 121 -5.03 7.35 3.44
CA VAL A 121 -4.72 8.02 4.71
C VAL A 121 -3.29 7.71 5.14
N VAL A 122 -2.89 6.44 5.06
CA VAL A 122 -1.52 5.99 5.35
C VAL A 122 -0.50 6.71 4.47
N LEU A 123 -0.76 6.81 3.16
CA LEU A 123 0.14 7.50 2.23
C LEU A 123 0.25 8.99 2.55
N ILE A 124 -0.87 9.68 2.78
CA ILE A 124 -0.89 11.10 3.13
C ILE A 124 -0.10 11.34 4.43
N ALA A 125 -0.37 10.57 5.47
CA ALA A 125 0.31 10.70 6.76
C ALA A 125 1.83 10.52 6.61
N MET A 126 2.26 9.51 5.85
CA MET A 126 3.68 9.26 5.64
C MET A 126 4.36 10.32 4.75
N LEU A 127 3.64 10.88 3.76
CA LEU A 127 4.12 12.02 2.96
C LEU A 127 4.26 13.29 3.81
N ARG A 128 3.35 13.53 4.77
CA ARG A 128 3.48 14.61 5.76
C ARG A 128 4.71 14.41 6.63
N VAL A 129 4.97 13.19 7.12
CA VAL A 129 6.21 12.90 7.87
C VAL A 129 7.45 13.21 7.02
N CYS A 130 7.46 12.84 5.73
CA CYS A 130 8.54 13.22 4.82
C CYS A 130 8.68 14.75 4.69
N HIS A 131 7.58 15.46 4.51
CA HIS A 131 7.53 16.90 4.41
C HIS A 131 8.10 17.59 5.66
N GLU A 132 7.68 17.15 6.85
CA GLU A 132 8.18 17.69 8.13
C GLU A 132 9.66 17.38 8.36
N CYS A 133 10.11 16.16 8.04
CA CYS A 133 11.53 15.80 8.10
C CYS A 133 12.38 16.64 7.15
N HIS A 134 11.86 16.95 5.95
CA HIS A 134 12.51 17.83 5.00
C HIS A 134 12.58 19.28 5.50
N HIS A 135 11.52 19.79 6.12
CA HIS A 135 11.53 21.09 6.80
C HIS A 135 12.56 21.14 7.93
N LEU A 136 12.54 20.16 8.83
CA LEU A 136 13.49 20.08 9.94
C LEU A 136 14.94 20.02 9.45
N TYR A 137 15.19 19.40 8.29
CA TYR A 137 16.53 19.35 7.69
C TYR A 137 17.06 20.74 7.31
N TYR A 138 16.23 21.60 6.70
CA TYR A 138 16.64 22.94 6.24
C TYR A 138 16.42 24.06 7.29
N ALA A 139 15.49 23.89 8.22
CA ALA A 139 15.07 24.90 9.20
C ALA A 139 15.17 24.39 10.66
N ALA A 140 16.21 23.63 10.98
CA ALA A 140 16.39 22.88 12.23
C ALA A 140 16.36 23.68 13.56
N GLN A 141 16.19 25.00 13.52
CA GLN A 141 16.32 25.91 14.69
C GLN A 141 15.23 26.99 14.77
N ASP A 142 14.12 26.85 14.06
CA ASP A 142 12.98 27.75 14.26
C ASP A 142 12.14 27.35 15.49
N ALA A 143 11.34 28.30 16.02
CA ALA A 143 10.46 28.05 17.15
C ALA A 143 9.37 26.98 16.87
N SER A 144 9.16 26.63 15.59
CA SER A 144 8.16 25.65 15.15
C SER A 144 8.66 24.21 15.21
N SER A 145 9.95 23.98 15.49
CA SER A 145 10.55 22.63 15.43
C SER A 145 9.82 21.62 16.32
N ARG A 146 9.29 22.04 17.47
CA ARG A 146 8.56 21.16 18.40
C ARG A 146 7.20 20.74 17.84
N ASP A 147 6.47 21.68 17.23
CA ASP A 147 5.17 21.39 16.62
C ASP A 147 5.32 20.42 15.44
N ARG A 148 6.43 20.54 14.68
CA ARG A 148 6.76 19.60 13.60
C ARG A 148 7.04 18.20 14.12
N TRP A 149 7.78 18.07 15.22
CA TRP A 149 8.00 16.76 15.85
C TRP A 149 6.73 16.13 16.40
N ASN A 150 5.82 16.92 16.98
CA ASN A 150 4.51 16.46 17.41
C ASN A 150 3.69 15.95 16.20
N SER A 151 3.66 16.74 15.11
CA SER A 151 3.02 16.33 13.85
C SER A 151 3.61 15.02 13.30
N ILE A 152 4.94 14.86 13.32
CA ILE A 152 5.59 13.61 12.93
C ILE A 152 5.06 12.46 13.79
N GLN A 153 5.08 12.59 15.12
CA GLN A 153 4.64 11.55 16.03
C GLN A 153 3.18 11.14 15.76
N GLU A 154 2.25 12.09 15.67
CA GLU A 154 0.84 11.82 15.42
C GLU A 154 0.61 11.05 14.10
N ASN A 155 1.29 11.46 13.03
CA ASN A 155 1.18 10.79 11.74
C ASN A 155 1.80 9.37 11.78
N LEU A 156 2.89 9.16 12.52
CA LEU A 156 3.51 7.84 12.68
C LEU A 156 2.62 6.88 13.50
N GLU A 157 1.97 7.38 14.55
CA GLU A 157 1.02 6.62 15.36
C GLU A 157 -0.19 6.20 14.51
N MET A 158 -0.73 7.12 13.71
CA MET A 158 -1.81 6.85 12.76
C MET A 158 -1.44 5.76 11.74
N VAL A 159 -0.28 5.90 11.07
CA VAL A 159 0.21 4.90 10.11
C VAL A 159 0.38 3.54 10.78
N THR A 160 0.95 3.51 11.98
CA THR A 160 1.16 2.27 12.74
C THR A 160 -0.15 1.59 13.09
N GLY A 161 -1.13 2.35 13.57
CA GLY A 161 -2.45 1.84 13.93
C GLY A 161 -3.16 1.20 12.74
N ILE A 162 -3.22 1.91 11.61
CA ILE A 162 -3.88 1.42 10.39
C ILE A 162 -3.18 0.15 9.87
N LEU A 163 -1.85 0.18 9.69
CA LEU A 163 -1.12 -0.98 9.17
C LEU A 163 -1.24 -2.21 10.07
N LYS A 164 -1.24 -2.04 11.39
CA LYS A 164 -1.50 -3.16 12.33
C LYS A 164 -2.91 -3.71 12.19
N GLY A 165 -3.92 -2.84 12.08
CA GLY A 165 -5.31 -3.24 11.86
C GLY A 165 -5.47 -4.06 10.58
N CYS A 166 -5.01 -3.53 9.44
CA CYS A 166 -5.06 -4.23 8.15
C CYS A 166 -4.27 -5.54 8.16
N THR A 167 -3.11 -5.56 8.83
CA THR A 167 -2.32 -6.79 9.02
C THR A 167 -3.13 -7.83 9.77
N ALA A 168 -3.68 -7.50 10.94
CA ALA A 168 -4.45 -8.43 11.75
C ALA A 168 -5.68 -8.95 10.99
N GLU A 169 -6.38 -8.08 10.26
CA GLU A 169 -7.52 -8.47 9.44
C GLU A 169 -7.13 -9.44 8.32
N CYS A 170 -6.08 -9.14 7.56
CA CYS A 170 -5.59 -10.03 6.51
C CYS A 170 -5.19 -11.38 7.11
N LEU A 171 -4.38 -11.38 8.18
CA LEU A 171 -3.91 -12.61 8.83
C LEU A 171 -5.07 -13.46 9.36
N GLY A 172 -6.07 -12.84 9.98
CA GLY A 172 -7.25 -13.54 10.50
C GLY A 172 -8.15 -14.14 9.41
N LYS A 173 -8.01 -13.67 8.16
CA LYS A 173 -8.78 -14.14 7.00
C LYS A 173 -7.94 -14.90 5.99
N LEU A 174 -6.65 -15.16 6.24
CA LEU A 174 -5.75 -15.80 5.27
C LEU A 174 -6.24 -17.18 4.83
N THR A 175 -6.99 -17.85 5.70
CA THR A 175 -7.40 -19.23 5.53
C THR A 175 -8.90 -19.36 5.80
N THR A 176 -9.52 -20.36 5.18
CA THR A 176 -10.93 -20.71 5.39
C THR A 176 -11.05 -22.22 5.56
N GLY A 177 -11.97 -22.67 6.40
CA GLY A 177 -12.19 -24.08 6.72
C GLY A 177 -12.50 -24.35 8.20
N SER A 178 -13.01 -25.55 8.50
CA SER A 178 -13.31 -26.03 9.85
C SER A 178 -12.63 -27.37 10.11
N GLY A 179 -11.87 -27.48 11.20
CA GLY A 179 -11.19 -28.74 11.59
C GLY A 179 -9.87 -28.95 10.85
N GLU A 180 -9.62 -30.17 10.39
CA GLU A 180 -8.34 -30.58 9.76
C GLU A 180 -8.15 -30.03 8.33
N LYS A 181 -9.21 -29.57 7.67
CA LYS A 181 -9.18 -29.04 6.30
C LYS A 181 -9.20 -27.52 6.31
N THR A 182 -8.04 -26.91 6.05
CA THR A 182 -7.89 -25.46 5.93
C THR A 182 -7.27 -25.12 4.58
N MET A 183 -7.88 -24.18 3.85
CA MET A 183 -7.43 -23.75 2.52
C MET A 183 -7.17 -22.25 2.51
N PHE A 184 -6.34 -21.78 1.56
CA PHE A 184 -6.15 -20.35 1.37
C PHE A 184 -7.45 -19.67 0.96
N ASN A 185 -7.77 -18.56 1.62
CA ASN A 185 -8.97 -17.80 1.35
C ASN A 185 -8.72 -16.78 0.22
N GLY A 186 -9.14 -17.11 -1.00
CA GLY A 186 -8.98 -16.22 -2.16
C GLY A 186 -9.51 -14.79 -1.97
N TYR A 187 -10.55 -14.60 -1.13
CA TYR A 187 -11.11 -13.27 -0.85
C TYR A 187 -10.13 -12.32 -0.14
N VAL A 188 -9.10 -12.85 0.52
CA VAL A 188 -8.08 -12.04 1.20
C VAL A 188 -7.02 -11.49 0.25
N LEU A 189 -6.94 -12.01 -0.98
CA LEU A 189 -5.81 -11.76 -1.86
C LEU A 189 -5.73 -10.29 -2.27
N GLU A 190 -6.84 -9.67 -2.68
CA GLU A 190 -6.85 -8.25 -3.05
C GLU A 190 -6.51 -7.32 -1.86
N PRO A 191 -7.15 -7.44 -0.68
CA PRO A 191 -6.75 -6.69 0.52
C PRO A 191 -5.29 -6.88 0.89
N LEU A 192 -4.78 -8.12 0.79
CA LEU A 192 -3.38 -8.44 1.06
C LEU A 192 -2.44 -7.71 0.08
N VAL A 193 -2.75 -7.72 -1.22
CA VAL A 193 -1.95 -7.01 -2.22
C VAL A 193 -1.96 -5.50 -1.94
N LEU A 194 -3.12 -4.90 -1.63
CA LEU A 194 -3.21 -3.47 -1.29
C LEU A 194 -2.40 -3.11 -0.03
N LEU A 195 -2.44 -3.97 0.99
CA LEU A 195 -1.62 -3.84 2.19
C LEU A 195 -0.13 -3.92 1.88
N VAL A 196 0.30 -4.90 1.07
CA VAL A 196 1.71 -5.07 0.70
C VAL A 196 2.21 -3.90 -0.15
N GLU A 197 1.42 -3.42 -1.11
CA GLU A 197 1.71 -2.20 -1.88
C GLU A 197 1.87 -0.97 -0.96
N SER A 198 0.99 -0.82 0.03
CA SER A 198 1.05 0.27 1.01
C SER A 198 2.28 0.19 1.89
N CYS A 199 2.59 -1.00 2.42
CA CYS A 199 3.84 -1.25 3.16
C CYS A 199 5.06 -0.89 2.30
N CYS A 200 5.08 -1.24 1.02
CA CYS A 200 6.18 -0.87 0.12
C CYS A 200 6.37 0.65 0.01
N CYS A 201 5.28 1.40 -0.14
CA CYS A 201 5.31 2.85 -0.20
C CYS A 201 5.79 3.45 1.13
N VAL A 202 5.27 2.96 2.26
CA VAL A 202 5.66 3.41 3.60
C VAL A 202 7.14 3.14 3.87
N ILE A 203 7.66 1.96 3.50
CA ILE A 203 9.10 1.64 3.64
C ILE A 203 9.96 2.60 2.80
N LEU A 204 9.54 2.92 1.57
CA LEU A 204 10.26 3.85 0.70
C LEU A 204 10.31 5.25 1.33
N LEU A 205 9.16 5.77 1.78
CA LEU A 205 9.07 7.07 2.43
C LEU A 205 9.81 7.10 3.77
N ALA A 206 9.77 6.01 4.55
CA ALA A 206 10.56 5.87 5.76
C ALA A 206 12.06 5.90 5.48
N ALA A 207 12.52 5.31 4.37
CA ALA A 207 13.91 5.38 3.93
C ALA A 207 14.33 6.82 3.56
N VAL A 208 13.45 7.56 2.87
CA VAL A 208 13.65 9.00 2.60
C VAL A 208 13.79 9.78 3.91
N CYS A 209 12.87 9.58 4.86
CA CYS A 209 12.94 10.22 6.18
C CYS A 209 14.23 9.88 6.92
N CYS A 210 14.68 8.62 6.90
CA CYS A 210 15.93 8.21 7.52
C CYS A 210 17.12 9.03 7.00
N ARG A 211 17.15 9.39 5.71
CA ARG A 211 18.23 10.21 5.15
C ARG A 211 18.27 11.62 5.72
N PHE A 212 17.11 12.25 5.90
CA PHE A 212 17.03 13.56 6.58
C PHE A 212 17.45 13.44 8.05
N LEU A 213 16.90 12.46 8.76
CA LEU A 213 17.10 12.29 10.20
C LEU A 213 18.52 11.88 10.57
N GLN A 214 19.22 11.09 9.75
CA GLN A 214 20.63 10.74 9.94
C GLN A 214 21.52 11.99 9.98
N VAL A 215 21.29 12.96 9.09
CA VAL A 215 22.07 14.20 9.04
C VAL A 215 21.75 15.09 10.24
N LEU A 216 20.48 15.15 10.67
CA LEU A 216 20.08 15.88 11.87
C LEU A 216 20.70 15.28 13.15
N ALA A 217 20.77 13.96 13.24
CA ALA A 217 21.43 13.27 14.34
C ALA A 217 22.96 13.48 14.34
N GLY A 218 23.60 13.49 13.16
CA GLY A 218 25.04 13.66 13.01
C GLY A 218 25.53 15.11 13.21
N SER A 219 24.81 16.10 12.68
CA SER A 219 25.16 17.53 12.74
C SER A 219 25.19 18.07 14.18
N ARG A 220 24.36 17.55 15.08
CA ARG A 220 24.38 17.93 16.51
C ARG A 220 25.59 17.38 17.27
N LYS A 221 26.19 16.25 16.85
CA LYS A 221 27.42 15.70 17.44
C LYS A 221 28.67 16.51 17.09
N ALA A 222 28.72 17.10 15.89
CA ALA A 222 29.86 17.93 15.48
C ALA A 222 29.93 19.29 16.22
N LYS A 223 28.81 19.81 16.73
CA LYS A 223 28.75 21.10 17.45
C LYS A 223 28.98 21.01 18.98
N LYS A 224 29.05 19.82 19.60
CA LYS A 224 29.31 19.66 21.04
C LYS A 224 30.49 18.71 21.30
N LYS A 225 31.51 19.19 22.05
CA LYS A 225 32.73 18.45 22.43
C LYS A 225 32.52 17.24 23.37
N ASN A 226 31.28 16.89 23.72
CA ASN A 226 30.93 15.69 24.48
C ASN A 226 29.75 14.98 23.79
N PRO A 227 29.64 13.64 23.86
CA PRO A 227 28.47 12.93 23.36
C PRO A 227 27.24 13.38 24.16
N GLY A 228 26.49 14.33 23.59
CA GLY A 228 25.20 14.73 24.13
C GLY A 228 24.23 13.55 24.11
N PRO A 229 23.20 13.56 24.98
CA PRO A 229 22.19 12.52 25.01
C PRO A 229 21.54 12.32 23.62
N PRO A 230 21.07 11.10 23.30
CA PRO A 230 20.33 10.85 22.07
C PRO A 230 19.17 11.84 21.94
N ASN A 231 18.92 12.34 20.73
CA ASN A 231 17.83 13.28 20.48
C ASN A 231 16.49 12.60 20.80
N GLU A 232 15.84 12.99 21.89
CA GLU A 232 14.58 12.38 22.35
C GLU A 232 13.48 12.48 21.29
N ASP A 233 13.48 13.56 20.50
CA ASP A 233 12.51 13.77 19.42
C ASP A 233 12.57 12.69 18.30
N ILE A 234 13.69 11.97 18.15
CA ILE A 234 13.84 10.91 17.12
C ILE A 234 13.26 9.57 17.60
N VAL A 235 13.02 9.40 18.91
CA VAL A 235 12.55 8.15 19.51
C VAL A 235 11.26 7.63 18.86
N PRO A 236 10.20 8.45 18.66
CA PRO A 236 8.97 7.99 18.00
C PRO A 236 9.21 7.39 16.62
N PHE A 237 10.13 7.96 15.84
CA PHE A 237 10.47 7.44 14.52
C PHE A 237 11.20 6.09 14.60
N ARG A 238 12.08 5.89 15.59
CA ARG A 238 12.76 4.61 15.80
C ARG A 238 11.78 3.51 16.22
N GLU A 239 10.85 3.85 17.11
CA GLU A 239 9.77 2.94 17.53
C GLU A 239 8.87 2.57 16.36
N PHE A 240 8.49 3.55 15.54
CA PHE A 240 7.78 3.33 14.29
C PHE A 240 8.53 2.36 13.36
N LEU A 241 9.82 2.57 13.11
CA LEU A 241 10.62 1.67 12.27
C LEU A 241 10.65 0.24 12.82
N SER A 242 10.73 0.09 14.15
CA SER A 242 10.66 -1.21 14.80
C SER A 242 9.30 -1.87 14.57
N SER A 243 8.22 -1.14 14.81
CA SER A 243 6.85 -1.61 14.60
C SER A 243 6.59 -2.00 13.14
N LEU A 244 7.03 -1.19 12.18
CA LEU A 244 6.92 -1.47 10.76
C LEU A 244 7.67 -2.76 10.38
N LYS A 245 8.90 -2.94 10.87
CA LYS A 245 9.68 -4.18 10.65
C LYS A 245 8.96 -5.39 11.22
N CYS A 246 8.39 -5.28 12.42
CA CYS A 246 7.61 -6.35 13.06
C CYS A 246 6.37 -6.70 12.22
N SER A 247 5.57 -5.72 11.79
CA SER A 247 4.37 -5.97 10.98
C SER A 247 4.69 -6.67 9.66
N ILE A 248 5.69 -6.21 8.91
CA ILE A 248 6.06 -6.82 7.63
C ILE A 248 6.64 -8.23 7.83
N THR A 249 7.44 -8.43 8.89
CA THR A 249 7.96 -9.77 9.22
C THR A 249 6.83 -10.73 9.60
N ALA A 250 5.83 -10.26 10.34
CA ALA A 250 4.65 -11.07 10.69
C ALA A 250 3.86 -11.49 9.45
N LEU A 251 3.60 -10.57 8.50
CA LEU A 251 3.01 -10.92 7.20
C LEU A 251 3.83 -11.97 6.46
N GLN A 252 5.14 -11.76 6.37
CA GLN A 252 6.03 -12.66 5.65
C GLN A 252 6.01 -14.07 6.26
N SER A 253 6.11 -14.18 7.58
CA SER A 253 6.06 -15.47 8.27
C SER A 253 4.74 -16.17 8.04
N ALA A 254 3.60 -15.48 8.22
CA ALA A 254 2.29 -16.08 8.02
C ALA A 254 2.08 -16.59 6.59
N LEU A 255 2.55 -15.86 5.57
CA LEU A 255 2.46 -16.32 4.18
C LEU A 255 3.38 -17.50 3.87
N LYS A 256 4.53 -17.61 4.55
CA LYS A 256 5.36 -18.83 4.47
C LYS A 256 4.65 -20.02 5.09
N ASP A 257 4.00 -19.82 6.24
CA ASP A 257 3.28 -20.88 6.95
C ASP A 257 2.09 -21.39 6.14
N VAL A 258 1.30 -20.49 5.52
CA VAL A 258 0.22 -20.85 4.59
C VAL A 258 0.75 -21.65 3.39
N ASN A 259 1.88 -21.23 2.81
CA ASN A 259 2.49 -21.92 1.68
C ASN A 259 2.96 -23.34 2.04
N ILE A 260 3.42 -23.54 3.29
CA ILE A 260 3.91 -24.83 3.79
C ILE A 260 2.77 -25.75 4.21
N ALA A 261 1.71 -25.22 4.84
CA ALA A 261 0.70 -26.03 5.52
C ALA A 261 -0.56 -26.34 4.70
N GLN A 262 -1.00 -25.46 3.78
CA GLN A 262 -2.42 -25.42 3.36
C GLN A 262 -2.67 -25.42 1.85
N LEU A 263 -1.58 -25.34 1.07
CA LEU A 263 -1.64 -25.56 -0.35
C LEU A 263 -1.12 -26.96 -0.71
N SER A 264 -1.03 -27.88 0.25
CA SER A 264 -0.93 -29.32 -0.02
C SER A 264 -2.20 -29.82 -0.74
N ASP A 265 -2.10 -30.89 -1.53
CA ASP A 265 -3.02 -31.34 -2.61
C ASP A 265 -4.47 -31.76 -2.21
N GLU A 266 -5.03 -31.23 -1.12
CA GLU A 266 -6.30 -31.68 -0.52
C GLU A 266 -7.54 -30.86 -0.94
N LEU A 267 -7.45 -30.10 -2.03
CA LEU A 267 -8.59 -29.38 -2.61
C LEU A 267 -9.49 -30.25 -3.49
N LEU A 268 -9.13 -31.52 -3.67
CA LEU A 268 -9.87 -32.51 -4.46
C LEU A 268 -11.19 -32.98 -3.83
N GLU A 269 -11.53 -32.56 -2.60
CA GLU A 269 -12.67 -33.12 -1.85
C GLU A 269 -13.88 -32.18 -1.64
N LEU A 270 -13.91 -31.01 -2.29
CA LEU A 270 -15.12 -30.17 -2.27
C LEU A 270 -16.17 -30.71 -3.25
N ASN A 271 -16.98 -31.63 -2.76
CA ASN A 271 -18.14 -32.22 -3.45
C ASN A 271 -19.15 -31.13 -3.86
N ILE A 272 -19.15 -30.79 -5.15
CA ILE A 272 -20.27 -30.05 -5.77
C ILE A 272 -21.40 -31.05 -5.99
N VAL A 273 -22.30 -31.11 -5.00
CA VAL A 273 -23.51 -31.93 -4.98
C VAL A 273 -24.33 -31.71 -6.27
N GLU A 274 -24.79 -32.83 -6.84
CA GLU A 274 -25.75 -32.98 -7.96
C GLU A 274 -25.26 -32.62 -9.37
N LEU A 275 -24.67 -33.61 -10.06
CA LEU A 275 -24.75 -33.97 -11.50
C LEU A 275 -23.65 -35.02 -11.77
N ASP A 276 -23.89 -35.91 -12.73
CA ASP A 276 -23.19 -37.17 -13.09
C ASP A 276 -21.71 -37.37 -12.65
N ASN A 277 -21.42 -38.55 -12.10
CA ASN A 277 -20.24 -38.86 -11.26
C ASN A 277 -18.91 -39.01 -12.01
N GLU A 278 -18.91 -39.38 -13.29
CA GLU A 278 -17.67 -39.75 -14.00
C GLU A 278 -17.00 -38.56 -14.71
N THR A 279 -17.78 -37.68 -15.35
CA THR A 279 -17.25 -36.54 -16.11
C THR A 279 -16.96 -35.31 -15.24
N LYS A 280 -17.64 -35.17 -14.10
CA LYS A 280 -17.41 -34.08 -13.13
C LYS A 280 -16.12 -34.25 -12.33
N SER A 281 -15.75 -35.47 -11.93
CA SER A 281 -14.58 -35.71 -11.08
C SER A 281 -13.31 -35.13 -11.72
N SER A 282 -13.09 -35.39 -13.02
CA SER A 282 -11.93 -34.88 -13.74
C SER A 282 -11.95 -33.35 -13.92
N ILE A 283 -13.10 -32.76 -14.28
CA ILE A 283 -13.19 -31.31 -14.55
C ILE A 283 -13.11 -30.50 -13.26
N VAL A 284 -13.80 -30.93 -12.19
CA VAL A 284 -13.77 -30.27 -10.88
C VAL A 284 -12.37 -30.35 -10.29
N SER A 285 -11.72 -31.51 -10.40
CA SER A 285 -10.31 -31.69 -10.04
C SER A 285 -9.40 -30.69 -10.79
N GLU A 286 -9.55 -30.58 -12.11
CA GLU A 286 -8.76 -29.66 -12.93
C GLU A 286 -8.99 -28.19 -12.56
N ILE A 287 -10.24 -27.78 -12.29
CA ILE A 287 -10.55 -26.42 -11.85
C ILE A 287 -9.87 -26.13 -10.51
N TRP A 288 -9.93 -27.08 -9.57
CA TRP A 288 -9.29 -26.94 -8.26
C TRP A 288 -7.77 -26.89 -8.36
N GLU A 289 -7.17 -27.74 -9.17
CA GLU A 289 -5.73 -27.75 -9.41
C GLU A 289 -5.27 -26.41 -9.99
N LYS A 290 -6.00 -25.85 -10.97
CA LYS A 290 -5.73 -24.52 -11.54
C LYS A 290 -5.85 -23.41 -10.50
N LEU A 291 -6.91 -23.43 -9.68
CA LEU A 291 -7.14 -22.42 -8.65
C LEU A 291 -6.06 -22.45 -7.57
N GLN A 292 -5.73 -23.66 -7.10
CA GLN A 292 -4.68 -23.88 -6.11
C GLN A 292 -3.30 -23.48 -6.64
N THR A 293 -2.98 -23.83 -7.89
CA THR A 293 -1.73 -23.43 -8.54
C THR A 293 -1.63 -21.91 -8.66
N SER A 294 -2.72 -21.24 -9.02
CA SER A 294 -2.79 -19.78 -9.09
C SER A 294 -2.56 -19.12 -7.72
N TYR A 295 -3.18 -19.63 -6.66
CA TYR A 295 -2.98 -19.12 -5.30
C TYR A 295 -1.58 -19.41 -4.76
N LYS A 296 -1.04 -20.61 -4.98
CA LYS A 296 0.37 -20.96 -4.69
C LYS A 296 1.32 -19.95 -5.31
N GLN A 297 1.15 -19.67 -6.60
CA GLN A 297 2.00 -18.73 -7.30
C GLN A 297 1.86 -17.31 -6.74
N SER A 298 0.63 -16.85 -6.51
CA SER A 298 0.36 -15.52 -5.96
C SER A 298 0.97 -15.33 -4.56
N VAL A 299 0.76 -16.30 -3.65
CA VAL A 299 1.33 -16.28 -2.29
C VAL A 299 2.85 -16.32 -2.33
N LYS A 300 3.43 -17.13 -3.23
CA LYS A 300 4.88 -17.21 -3.43
C LYS A 300 5.46 -15.87 -3.87
N GLU A 301 4.90 -15.23 -4.89
CA GLU A 301 5.36 -13.93 -5.39
C GLU A 301 5.28 -12.84 -4.31
N ILE A 302 4.16 -12.80 -3.56
CA ILE A 302 4.00 -11.84 -2.45
C ILE A 302 5.03 -12.11 -1.35
N SER A 303 5.26 -13.37 -0.99
CA SER A 303 6.23 -13.77 0.05
C SER A 303 7.67 -13.44 -0.35
N GLU A 304 8.03 -13.65 -1.62
CA GLU A 304 9.32 -13.27 -2.19
C GLU A 304 9.51 -11.75 -2.18
N LEU A 305 8.50 -10.97 -2.59
CA LEU A 305 8.55 -9.52 -2.49
C LEU A 305 8.75 -9.06 -1.04
N LEU A 306 7.97 -9.60 -0.11
CA LEU A 306 8.08 -9.29 1.32
C LEU A 306 9.46 -9.64 1.87
N HIS A 307 10.09 -10.73 1.41
CA HIS A 307 11.47 -11.06 1.80
C HIS A 307 12.45 -9.94 1.50
N HIS A 308 12.42 -9.41 0.28
CA HIS A 308 13.27 -8.29 -0.12
C HIS A 308 12.94 -7.02 0.67
N LYS A 309 11.66 -6.76 0.93
CA LYS A 309 11.20 -5.58 1.69
C LYS A 309 11.58 -5.65 3.17
N VAL A 310 11.52 -6.82 3.81
CA VAL A 310 12.00 -7.04 5.17
C VAL A 310 13.51 -6.82 5.25
N ALA A 311 14.28 -7.36 4.30
CA ALA A 311 15.72 -7.15 4.23
C ALA A 311 16.06 -5.66 4.11
N PHE A 312 15.39 -4.94 3.20
CA PHE A 312 15.57 -3.50 3.03
C PHE A 312 15.15 -2.72 4.28
N ALA A 313 13.99 -3.02 4.88
CA ALA A 313 13.53 -2.36 6.12
C ALA A 313 14.53 -2.57 7.27
N LYS A 314 15.10 -3.77 7.41
CA LYS A 314 16.17 -4.05 8.41
C LYS A 314 17.43 -3.20 8.18
N SER A 315 17.74 -2.85 6.93
CA SER A 315 18.88 -1.97 6.61
C SER A 315 18.66 -0.50 7.03
N LEU A 316 17.41 -0.06 7.23
CA LEU A 316 17.09 1.29 7.66
C LEU A 316 17.51 1.53 9.12
N LYS A 317 18.37 2.52 9.32
CA LYS A 317 18.95 2.95 10.60
C LYS A 317 18.98 4.47 10.69
N ILE A 318 18.91 5.03 11.89
CA ILE A 318 19.06 6.46 12.19
C ILE A 318 20.15 6.66 13.23
#